data_AF-A0A9D7P020-F1
#
_entry.id   AF-A0A9D7P020-F1
#
_cell.length_a   1.000
_cell.length_b   1.000
_cell.length_c   1.000
_cell.angle_alpha   90.00
_cell.angle_beta   90.00
_cell.angle_gamma   90.00
#
_symmetry.space_group_name_H-M   'P 1'
#
loop_
_entity.id
_entity.type
_entity.pdbx_description
1 polymer ?
#
loop_
_entity_poly.entity_id
_entity_poly.type
_entity_poly.pdbx_seq_one_letter_code
_entity_poly.pdbx_strand_id
1 'polypeptide(L)'
;MLTSSMAKILRISFGLSAVTAIALIQGCASIVSGQDQIVSVDAPLCPASKCKLQNEEGVYWIPSTPGTVAVDREYGDLVVTCSKPGYQDFTMKVSSSTKGMAFGNILLGGFIGAGVDMGTGAAYDYPTEIIVPLDCRSEAEIAEAPTTGKYTDAAAKLVDVDKCEKPQFVFMDGTDEIYKARCEDGRTGVLKCGPSNCIPLNVSSPADSSASSNVSIANSGPADTAKSTNPPKHEFSAIQSAKLDGCEGTVTLVEKNVTKETYFAKCSDGSSRAVECEFNTCESKR
;
A
#
# COMPACT_ATOMS: atom_id res chain seq x y z
N MET A 1 34.03 82.40 -16.36
CA MET A 1 32.97 82.31 -15.33
C MET A 1 31.78 81.56 -15.94
N LEU A 2 31.68 80.24 -15.71
CA LEU A 2 30.52 79.38 -15.98
C LEU A 2 30.67 78.17 -15.03
N THR A 3 30.13 78.26 -13.82
CA THR A 3 28.80 77.75 -13.38
C THR A 3 28.79 76.27 -12.99
N SER A 4 29.36 75.96 -11.82
CA SER A 4 28.75 75.39 -10.59
C SER A 4 27.48 74.50 -10.62
N SER A 5 26.87 74.12 -11.75
CA SER A 5 25.52 73.52 -11.76
C SER A 5 25.44 72.02 -11.99
N MET A 6 26.54 71.33 -12.32
CA MET A 6 26.48 69.89 -12.66
C MET A 6 26.64 68.94 -11.45
N ALA A 7 27.21 69.40 -10.34
CA ALA A 7 27.54 68.50 -9.21
C ALA A 7 26.37 68.23 -8.22
N LYS A 8 25.27 69.00 -8.30
CA LYS A 8 24.10 68.82 -7.39
C LYS A 8 23.04 67.86 -7.93
N ILE A 9 22.99 67.64 -9.26
CA ILE A 9 21.99 66.75 -9.86
C ILE A 9 22.36 65.28 -9.62
N LEU A 10 23.65 64.93 -9.56
CA LEU A 10 24.09 63.54 -9.40
C LEU A 10 23.89 62.97 -7.99
N ARG A 11 23.64 63.80 -6.98
CA ARG A 11 23.38 63.35 -5.60
C ARG A 11 21.91 63.11 -5.29
N ILE A 12 20.99 63.61 -6.11
CA ILE A 12 19.54 63.45 -5.90
C ILE A 12 19.04 62.16 -6.57
N SER A 13 19.74 61.65 -7.58
CA SER A 13 19.38 60.42 -8.30
C SER A 13 19.69 59.12 -7.56
N PHE A 14 20.52 59.16 -6.51
CA PHE A 14 20.87 57.96 -5.72
C PHE A 14 20.00 57.76 -4.48
N GLY A 15 19.25 58.79 -4.05
CA GLY A 15 18.45 58.76 -2.83
C GLY A 15 16.99 58.32 -3.01
N LEU A 16 16.47 58.33 -4.24
CA LEU A 16 15.05 58.02 -4.51
C LEU A 16 14.81 56.62 -5.10
N SER A 17 15.88 55.87 -5.42
CA SER A 17 15.76 54.52 -5.99
C SER A 17 15.74 53.40 -4.92
N ALA A 18 15.98 53.73 -3.65
CA ALA A 18 16.10 52.72 -2.57
C ALA A 18 14.83 52.54 -1.74
N VAL A 19 13.82 53.42 -1.83
CA VAL A 19 12.63 53.38 -0.96
C VAL A 19 11.40 52.78 -1.63
N THR A 20 11.36 52.72 -2.97
CA THR A 20 10.18 52.19 -3.71
C THR A 20 10.18 50.67 -3.87
N ALA A 21 11.28 49.97 -3.51
CA ALA A 21 11.40 48.52 -3.74
C ALA A 21 10.86 47.63 -2.60
N ILE A 22 10.43 48.19 -1.47
CA ILE A 22 10.05 47.39 -0.27
C ILE A 22 8.53 47.14 -0.18
N ALA A 23 7.70 47.83 -0.98
CA ALA A 23 6.24 47.83 -0.79
C ALA A 23 5.46 46.74 -1.56
N LEU A 24 6.11 45.81 -2.28
CA LEU A 24 5.40 44.83 -3.14
C LEU A 24 5.42 43.38 -2.65
N ILE A 25 5.90 43.12 -1.43
CA ILE A 25 5.83 41.78 -0.83
C ILE A 25 4.65 41.69 0.16
N GLN A 26 3.47 42.17 -0.26
CA GLN A 26 2.20 41.67 0.29
C GLN A 26 1.86 40.39 -0.48
N GLY A 27 2.77 39.42 -0.45
CA GLY A 27 2.42 38.06 -0.80
C GLY A 27 1.50 37.59 0.30
N CYS A 28 0.26 37.23 -0.05
CA CYS A 28 -0.53 36.36 0.81
C CYS A 28 0.28 35.06 0.96
N ALA A 29 1.16 35.01 1.96
CA ALA A 29 1.77 33.78 2.41
C ALA A 29 0.62 32.96 2.98
N SER A 30 -0.05 32.18 2.13
CA SER A 30 -0.73 31.01 2.60
C SER A 30 0.36 30.19 3.26
N ILE A 31 0.39 30.17 4.60
CA ILE A 31 1.02 29.08 5.33
C ILE A 31 0.19 27.86 4.93
N VAL A 32 0.50 27.28 3.78
CA VAL A 32 0.22 25.88 3.52
C VAL A 32 1.21 25.19 4.43
N SER A 33 0.77 24.98 5.67
CA SER A 33 1.43 24.04 6.55
C SER A 33 1.58 22.74 5.73
N GLY A 34 2.76 22.16 5.70
CA GLY A 34 2.97 20.84 5.06
C GLY A 34 2.20 19.71 5.77
N GLN A 35 1.41 20.03 6.80
CA GLN A 35 0.65 19.09 7.62
C GLN A 35 -0.70 18.73 7.00
N ASP A 36 -1.35 19.60 6.25
CA ASP A 36 -2.72 19.33 5.83
C ASP A 36 -2.77 18.47 4.55
N GLN A 37 -3.48 17.35 4.58
CA GLN A 37 -3.74 16.47 3.44
C GLN A 37 -5.22 16.48 3.07
N ILE A 38 -5.53 16.58 1.77
CA ILE A 38 -6.89 16.33 1.28
C ILE A 38 -7.12 14.83 1.17
N VAL A 39 -8.16 14.35 1.86
CA VAL A 39 -8.62 12.96 1.80
C VAL A 39 -10.05 12.92 1.26
N SER A 40 -10.32 11.96 0.38
CA SER A 40 -11.65 11.63 -0.14
C SER A 40 -12.22 10.42 0.59
N VAL A 41 -13.49 10.47 0.99
CA VAL A 41 -14.21 9.35 1.59
C VAL A 41 -15.43 9.03 0.76
N ASP A 42 -15.58 7.76 0.42
CA ASP A 42 -16.79 7.22 -0.21
C ASP A 42 -17.33 6.02 0.59
N ALA A 43 -18.65 5.83 0.53
CA ALA A 43 -19.35 4.69 1.10
C ALA A 43 -20.33 4.14 0.05
N PRO A 44 -19.85 3.37 -0.95
CA PRO A 44 -20.66 3.03 -2.13
C PRO A 44 -21.91 2.20 -1.83
N LEU A 45 -21.87 1.38 -0.77
CA LEU A 45 -23.03 0.60 -0.31
C LEU A 45 -23.95 1.36 0.64
N CYS A 46 -23.61 2.61 0.97
CA CYS A 46 -24.43 3.47 1.79
C CYS A 46 -24.22 4.95 1.41
N PRO A 47 -24.71 5.36 0.23
CA PRO A 47 -24.51 6.72 -0.26
C PRO A 47 -25.16 7.76 0.65
N ALA A 48 -24.63 8.99 0.62
CA ALA A 48 -25.06 10.09 1.48
C ALA A 48 -25.02 9.74 2.97
N SER A 49 -23.95 9.06 3.39
CA SER A 49 -23.63 8.81 4.80
C SER A 49 -22.85 9.98 5.39
N LYS A 50 -22.96 10.19 6.70
CA LYS A 50 -22.18 11.18 7.44
C LYS A 50 -20.95 10.51 8.01
N CYS A 51 -19.77 11.07 7.75
CA CYS A 51 -18.52 10.52 8.24
C CYS A 51 -17.77 11.50 9.15
N LYS A 52 -17.25 10.98 10.26
CA LYS A 52 -16.33 11.64 11.18
C LYS A 52 -14.94 11.01 10.98
N LEU A 53 -13.93 11.84 10.76
CA LEU A 53 -12.53 11.43 10.70
C LEU A 53 -11.82 12.03 11.92
N GLN A 54 -10.99 11.26 12.60
CA GLN A 54 -10.36 11.70 13.83
C GLN A 54 -8.95 11.10 14.00
N ASN A 55 -7.99 11.95 14.33
CA ASN A 55 -6.65 11.57 14.79
C ASN A 55 -6.29 12.41 16.04
N GLU A 56 -5.04 12.43 16.49
CA GLU A 56 -4.61 13.22 17.65
C GLU A 56 -4.60 14.73 17.36
N GLU A 57 -4.41 15.12 16.09
CA GLU A 57 -4.41 16.52 15.66
C GLU A 57 -5.82 17.14 15.61
N GLY A 58 -6.85 16.35 15.23
CA GLY A 58 -8.19 16.93 15.08
C GLY A 58 -9.34 15.98 14.80
N VAL A 59 -10.52 16.59 14.65
CA VAL A 59 -11.77 15.94 14.26
C VAL A 59 -12.35 16.67 13.05
N TYR A 60 -12.60 15.91 11.98
CA TYR A 60 -13.04 16.40 10.69
C TYR A 60 -14.34 15.72 10.29
N TRP A 61 -15.14 16.40 9.47
CA TRP A 61 -16.49 15.95 9.14
C TRP A 61 -16.77 16.02 7.65
N ILE A 62 -17.36 14.94 7.13
CA ILE A 62 -17.96 14.87 5.80
C ILE A 62 -19.47 14.71 5.99
N PRO A 63 -20.28 15.72 5.63
CA PRO A 63 -21.72 15.71 5.88
C PRO A 63 -22.50 14.75 4.96
N SER A 64 -21.91 14.34 3.83
CA SER A 64 -22.51 13.41 2.88
C SER A 64 -21.41 12.79 2.02
N THR A 65 -21.37 11.46 1.92
CA THR A 65 -20.51 10.72 0.97
C THR A 65 -21.11 10.65 -0.44
N PRO A 66 -20.27 10.61 -1.50
CA PRO A 66 -18.82 10.85 -1.47
C PRO A 66 -18.49 12.31 -1.13
N GLY A 67 -17.38 12.54 -0.43
CA GLY A 67 -16.95 13.89 -0.05
C GLY A 67 -15.47 13.96 0.30
N THR A 68 -14.92 15.17 0.33
CA THR A 68 -13.51 15.41 0.67
C THR A 68 -13.38 16.31 1.89
N VAL A 69 -12.28 16.16 2.62
CA VAL A 69 -11.95 17.01 3.76
C VAL A 69 -10.43 17.15 3.89
N ALA A 70 -9.97 18.32 4.35
CA ALA A 70 -8.58 18.52 4.74
C ALA A 70 -8.39 17.96 6.16
N VAL A 71 -7.46 17.01 6.31
CA VAL A 71 -7.07 16.42 7.60
C VAL A 71 -5.61 16.78 7.89
N ASP A 72 -5.26 16.97 9.15
CA ASP A 72 -3.86 17.14 9.52
C ASP A 72 -3.16 15.78 9.52
N ARG A 73 -1.97 15.73 8.93
CA ARG A 73 -1.12 14.54 8.85
C ARG A 73 -0.59 14.19 10.22
N GLU A 74 -0.53 12.91 10.50
CA GLU A 74 0.03 12.39 11.74
C GLU A 74 0.62 10.99 11.52
N TYR A 75 1.52 10.57 12.42
CA TYR A 75 1.98 9.19 12.47
C TYR A 75 0.86 8.20 12.88
N GLY A 76 -0.08 8.66 13.71
CA GLY A 76 -1.19 7.85 14.22
C GLY A 76 -2.22 7.44 13.16
N ASP A 77 -3.08 6.49 13.55
CA ASP A 77 -4.20 6.04 12.73
C ASP A 77 -5.28 7.13 12.62
N LEU A 78 -5.81 7.34 11.42
CA LEU A 78 -7.05 8.10 11.19
C LEU A 78 -8.25 7.20 11.45
N VAL A 79 -9.00 7.49 12.50
CA VAL A 79 -10.25 6.80 12.83
C VAL A 79 -11.38 7.37 11.99
N VAL A 80 -11.98 6.55 11.14
CA VAL A 80 -13.10 6.91 10.27
C VAL A 80 -14.36 6.22 10.75
N THR A 81 -15.35 7.00 11.20
CA THR A 81 -16.67 6.53 11.60
C THR A 81 -17.73 7.09 10.65
N CYS A 82 -18.43 6.23 9.91
CA CYS A 82 -19.55 6.62 9.06
C CYS A 82 -20.88 6.10 9.60
N SER A 83 -21.91 6.92 9.48
CA SER A 83 -23.25 6.69 10.03
C SER A 83 -24.34 7.02 9.01
N LYS A 84 -25.43 6.26 9.08
CA LYS A 84 -26.66 6.48 8.32
C LYS A 84 -27.86 6.20 9.23
N PRO A 85 -28.87 7.08 9.30
CA PRO A 85 -30.06 6.82 10.11
C PRO A 85 -30.71 5.48 9.78
N GLY A 86 -30.95 4.66 10.79
CA GLY A 86 -31.55 3.32 10.63
C GLY A 86 -30.55 2.18 10.42
N TYR A 87 -29.24 2.48 10.35
CA TYR A 87 -28.19 1.49 10.15
C TYR A 87 -27.16 1.55 11.27
N GLN A 88 -26.43 0.46 11.48
CA GLN A 88 -25.34 0.42 12.44
C GLN A 88 -24.15 1.23 11.92
N ASP A 89 -23.59 2.08 12.77
CA ASP A 89 -22.38 2.84 12.43
C ASP A 89 -21.21 1.90 12.12
N PHE A 90 -20.42 2.27 11.10
CA PHE A 90 -19.21 1.57 10.74
C PHE A 90 -17.99 2.40 11.15
N THR A 91 -17.08 1.80 11.92
CA THR A 91 -15.82 2.44 12.32
C THR A 91 -14.64 1.60 11.87
N MET A 92 -13.63 2.25 11.28
CA MET A 92 -12.35 1.63 10.94
C MET A 92 -11.19 2.58 11.23
N LYS A 93 -10.00 1.99 11.37
CA LYS A 93 -8.73 2.71 11.48
C LYS A 93 -7.99 2.63 10.14
N VAL A 94 -7.45 3.76 9.71
CA VAL A 94 -6.65 3.91 8.49
C VAL A 94 -5.31 4.48 8.89
N SER A 95 -4.21 3.72 8.80
CA SER A 95 -2.90 4.29 9.16
C SER A 95 -2.32 5.18 8.09
N SER A 96 -1.44 6.06 8.54
CA SER A 96 -0.57 6.80 7.65
C SER A 96 0.63 5.96 7.21
N SER A 97 1.28 6.42 6.15
CA SER A 97 2.49 5.84 5.57
C SER A 97 3.51 6.93 5.33
N THR A 98 4.80 6.62 5.37
CA THR A 98 5.82 7.64 5.09
C THR A 98 5.78 8.03 3.60
N LYS A 99 5.93 9.33 3.32
CA LYS A 99 5.89 9.93 1.97
C LYS A 99 6.79 9.24 0.94
N GLY A 100 7.84 8.55 1.38
CA GLY A 100 8.77 7.81 0.50
C GLY A 100 8.41 6.34 0.23
N MET A 101 7.51 5.75 1.01
CA MET A 101 7.04 4.37 0.85
C MET A 101 5.67 4.29 0.15
N ALA A 102 4.94 5.40 0.08
CA ALA A 102 3.58 5.47 -0.45
C ALA A 102 3.48 5.38 -2.00
N PHE A 103 4.56 5.65 -2.74
CA PHE A 103 4.59 5.52 -4.20
C PHE A 103 5.91 4.87 -4.65
N GLY A 104 5.81 3.77 -5.39
CA GLY A 104 6.94 2.94 -5.81
C GLY A 104 8.07 3.69 -6.56
N ASN A 105 9.28 3.12 -6.42
CA ASN A 105 10.57 3.49 -7.03
C ASN A 105 11.19 4.82 -6.58
N ILE A 106 11.80 4.85 -5.38
CA ILE A 106 12.77 5.89 -5.03
C ILE A 106 14.18 5.48 -5.46
N LEU A 107 14.60 6.10 -6.57
CA LEU A 107 16.00 6.24 -6.98
C LEU A 107 16.51 7.68 -6.83
N LEU A 108 15.77 8.58 -6.16
CA LEU A 108 16.14 10.00 -6.04
C LEU A 108 15.66 10.60 -4.71
N GLY A 109 16.53 10.68 -3.70
CA GLY A 109 16.28 11.51 -2.50
C GLY A 109 16.88 11.01 -1.20
N GLY A 110 18.18 10.71 -1.17
CA GLY A 110 18.88 10.26 0.04
C GLY A 110 19.07 11.35 1.10
N PHE A 111 18.87 10.96 2.37
CA PHE A 111 19.48 11.47 3.61
C PHE A 111 19.39 12.95 4.01
N ILE A 112 19.03 13.89 3.14
CA ILE A 112 18.97 15.33 3.48
C ILE A 112 17.50 15.76 3.62
N GLY A 113 16.86 15.38 4.72
CA GLY A 113 15.47 15.78 5.04
C GLY A 113 14.81 14.99 6.17
N ALA A 114 15.28 13.76 6.43
CA ALA A 114 14.65 12.83 7.37
C ALA A 114 14.69 13.24 8.86
N GLY A 115 15.52 14.21 9.25
CA GLY A 115 15.75 14.53 10.67
C GLY A 115 14.79 15.56 11.29
N VAL A 116 14.08 16.36 10.49
CA VAL A 116 13.29 17.50 11.00
C VAL A 116 11.78 17.31 10.78
N ASP A 117 11.37 16.55 9.76
CA ASP A 117 9.95 16.35 9.41
C ASP A 117 9.26 15.19 10.16
N MET A 118 10.00 14.34 10.89
CA MET A 118 9.39 13.26 11.68
C MET A 118 8.65 13.78 12.92
N GLY A 119 9.08 14.92 13.48
CA GLY A 119 8.49 15.50 14.69
C GLY A 119 7.21 16.30 14.44
N THR A 120 6.89 16.62 13.18
CA THR A 120 5.75 17.49 12.85
C THR A 120 4.57 16.75 12.23
N GLY A 121 4.71 15.46 11.89
CA GLY A 121 3.68 14.70 11.15
C GLY A 121 3.82 14.82 9.62
N ALA A 122 4.55 15.82 9.12
CA ALA A 122 4.67 16.12 7.69
C ALA A 122 5.35 15.01 6.89
N ALA A 123 6.04 14.06 7.51
CA ALA A 123 6.64 12.92 6.82
C ALA A 123 5.63 11.81 6.46
N TYR A 124 4.38 11.91 6.91
CA TYR A 124 3.36 10.88 6.78
C TYR A 124 2.21 11.33 5.87
N ASP A 125 1.59 10.39 5.17
CA ASP A 125 0.36 10.59 4.38
C ASP A 125 -0.63 9.46 4.69
N TYR A 126 -1.90 9.82 4.82
CA TYR A 126 -3.02 8.89 4.73
C TYR A 126 -3.30 8.51 3.26
N PRO A 127 -4.08 7.46 2.98
CA PRO A 127 -4.60 7.24 1.63
C PRO A 127 -5.41 8.45 1.13
N THR A 128 -5.17 8.88 -0.11
CA THR A 128 -5.92 9.98 -0.73
C THR A 128 -7.40 9.65 -0.90
N GLU A 129 -7.72 8.37 -1.06
CA GLU A 129 -9.08 7.85 -1.18
C GLU A 129 -9.31 6.76 -0.14
N ILE A 130 -10.42 6.89 0.59
CA ILE A 130 -10.85 5.98 1.65
C ILE A 130 -12.22 5.43 1.29
N ILE A 131 -12.29 4.14 0.98
CA ILE A 131 -13.56 3.44 0.76
C ILE A 131 -14.05 2.82 2.06
N VAL A 132 -15.23 3.22 2.52
CA VAL A 132 -15.84 2.74 3.77
C VAL A 132 -16.86 1.64 3.45
N PRO A 133 -16.64 0.38 3.86
CA PRO A 133 -17.55 -0.72 3.59
C PRO A 133 -18.76 -0.72 4.55
N LEU A 134 -19.40 0.44 4.73
CA LEU A 134 -20.70 0.58 5.38
C LEU A 134 -21.78 0.09 4.40
N ASP A 135 -22.51 -0.95 4.78
CA ASP A 135 -23.55 -1.56 3.94
C ASP A 135 -24.94 -1.17 4.45
N CYS A 136 -25.68 -0.44 3.62
CA CYS A 136 -27.06 0.00 3.90
C CYS A 136 -28.08 -0.61 2.95
N ARG A 137 -27.70 -1.66 2.23
CA ARG A 137 -28.61 -2.43 1.39
C ARG A 137 -29.63 -3.17 2.25
N SER A 138 -30.79 -3.42 1.67
CA SER A 138 -31.82 -4.29 2.26
C SER A 138 -31.36 -5.74 2.31
N GLU A 139 -32.00 -6.55 3.17
CA GLU A 139 -31.72 -7.99 3.25
C GLU A 139 -31.90 -8.70 1.91
N ALA A 140 -32.86 -8.28 1.09
CA ALA A 140 -33.09 -8.81 -0.25
C ALA A 140 -31.93 -8.49 -1.20
N GLU A 141 -31.46 -7.24 -1.20
CA GLU A 141 -30.30 -6.83 -2.01
C GLU A 141 -29.01 -7.53 -1.57
N ILE A 142 -28.85 -7.80 -0.27
CA ILE A 142 -27.73 -8.60 0.24
C ILE A 142 -27.84 -10.06 -0.20
N ALA A 143 -29.04 -10.64 -0.18
CA ALA A 143 -29.29 -12.03 -0.60
C ALA A 143 -29.05 -12.26 -2.11
N GLU A 144 -29.32 -11.25 -2.93
CA GLU A 144 -29.09 -11.31 -4.39
C GLU A 144 -27.65 -10.97 -4.79
N ALA A 145 -26.88 -10.35 -3.89
CA ALA A 145 -25.50 -9.96 -4.19
C ALA A 145 -24.58 -11.18 -4.34
N PRO A 146 -23.58 -11.12 -5.24
CA PRO A 146 -22.55 -12.14 -5.30
C PRO A 146 -21.89 -12.32 -3.93
N THR A 147 -21.80 -13.55 -3.46
CA THR A 147 -21.19 -13.86 -2.16
C THR A 147 -19.68 -14.13 -2.27
N THR A 148 -19.16 -14.21 -3.49
CA THR A 148 -17.75 -14.48 -3.80
C THR A 148 -17.30 -13.68 -5.00
N GLY A 149 -16.11 -13.10 -4.94
CA GLY A 149 -15.48 -12.44 -6.08
C GLY A 149 -14.45 -13.32 -6.78
N LYS A 150 -14.20 -13.02 -8.05
CA LYS A 150 -13.28 -13.75 -8.95
C LYS A 150 -11.82 -13.62 -8.53
N TYR A 151 -11.45 -12.51 -7.89
CA TYR A 151 -10.07 -12.17 -7.55
C TYR A 151 -9.70 -12.44 -6.09
N THR A 152 -10.46 -13.28 -5.38
CA THR A 152 -10.28 -13.54 -3.94
C THR A 152 -8.85 -14.00 -3.59
N ASP A 153 -8.24 -14.84 -4.41
CA ASP A 153 -6.87 -15.32 -4.16
C ASP A 153 -5.80 -14.30 -4.52
N ALA A 154 -6.08 -13.40 -5.47
CA ALA A 154 -5.22 -12.25 -5.75
C ALA A 154 -5.25 -11.25 -4.59
N ALA A 155 -6.45 -10.97 -4.05
CA ALA A 155 -6.66 -10.13 -2.89
C ALA A 155 -5.93 -10.69 -1.65
N ALA A 156 -5.99 -12.01 -1.43
CA ALA A 156 -5.32 -12.67 -0.30
C ALA A 156 -3.78 -12.51 -0.31
N LYS A 157 -3.15 -12.21 -1.46
CA LYS A 157 -1.70 -11.96 -1.55
C LYS A 157 -1.30 -10.56 -1.11
N LEU A 158 -2.24 -9.63 -0.95
CA LEU A 158 -2.00 -8.25 -0.55
C LEU A 158 -2.18 -8.02 0.96
N VAL A 159 -2.66 -9.03 1.67
CA VAL A 159 -2.93 -8.95 3.11
C VAL A 159 -2.04 -9.97 3.81
N ASP A 160 -1.46 -9.58 4.93
CA ASP A 160 -0.78 -10.50 5.84
C ASP A 160 -1.84 -11.38 6.52
N VAL A 161 -2.18 -12.50 5.88
CA VAL A 161 -3.22 -13.43 6.36
C VAL A 161 -2.88 -14.12 7.68
N ASP A 162 -1.64 -13.99 8.15
CA ASP A 162 -1.26 -14.44 9.49
C ASP A 162 -1.71 -13.45 10.58
N LYS A 163 -2.00 -12.19 10.21
CA LYS A 163 -2.50 -11.12 11.11
C LYS A 163 -3.89 -10.61 10.77
N CYS A 164 -4.45 -11.08 9.66
CA CYS A 164 -5.75 -10.65 9.17
C CYS A 164 -6.55 -11.83 8.62
N GLU A 165 -7.87 -11.74 8.73
CA GLU A 165 -8.78 -12.68 8.09
C GLU A 165 -8.63 -12.65 6.57
N LYS A 166 -8.89 -13.79 5.91
CA LYS A 166 -8.88 -13.89 4.44
C LYS A 166 -9.82 -12.82 3.86
N PRO A 167 -9.39 -12.04 2.84
CA PRO A 167 -10.22 -11.00 2.26
C PRO A 167 -11.57 -11.53 1.79
N GLN A 168 -12.63 -10.85 2.20
CA GLN A 168 -14.01 -11.16 1.83
C GLN A 168 -14.48 -10.19 0.76
N PHE A 169 -15.10 -10.72 -0.29
CA PHE A 169 -15.77 -9.90 -1.28
C PHE A 169 -16.89 -9.08 -0.62
N VAL A 170 -17.02 -7.82 -1.02
CA VAL A 170 -18.03 -6.89 -0.48
C VAL A 170 -19.03 -6.53 -1.57
N PHE A 171 -18.56 -5.95 -2.68
CA PHE A 171 -19.40 -5.52 -3.81
C PHE A 171 -18.57 -5.28 -5.07
N MET A 172 -19.27 -5.01 -6.18
CA MET A 172 -18.65 -4.56 -7.43
C MET A 172 -18.76 -3.04 -7.58
N ASP A 173 -17.64 -2.40 -7.88
CA ASP A 173 -17.54 -1.01 -8.31
C ASP A 173 -17.22 -0.98 -9.81
N GLY A 174 -18.27 -0.86 -10.65
CA GLY A 174 -18.14 -0.99 -12.10
C GLY A 174 -17.64 -2.39 -12.49
N THR A 175 -16.42 -2.49 -13.03
CA THR A 175 -15.77 -3.77 -13.37
C THR A 175 -14.90 -4.33 -12.25
N ASP A 176 -14.66 -3.54 -11.21
CA ASP A 176 -13.72 -3.87 -10.16
C ASP A 176 -14.45 -4.48 -8.95
N GLU A 177 -13.80 -5.43 -8.30
CA GLU A 177 -14.31 -6.08 -7.10
C GLU A 177 -13.67 -5.44 -5.86
N ILE A 178 -14.50 -5.07 -4.90
CA ILE A 178 -14.06 -4.54 -3.61
C ILE A 178 -14.04 -5.66 -2.58
N TYR A 179 -12.89 -5.79 -1.91
CA TYR A 179 -12.68 -6.75 -0.83
C TYR A 179 -12.38 -6.02 0.47
N LYS A 180 -12.78 -6.65 1.58
CA LYS A 180 -12.39 -6.22 2.93
C LYS A 180 -11.66 -7.33 3.67
N ALA A 181 -10.63 -6.98 4.44
CA ALA A 181 -9.96 -7.88 5.36
C ALA A 181 -9.98 -7.25 6.76
N ARG A 182 -10.35 -8.02 7.78
CA ARG A 182 -10.30 -7.58 9.17
C ARG A 182 -9.00 -8.07 9.80
N CYS A 183 -8.27 -7.17 10.44
CA CYS A 183 -7.00 -7.49 11.08
C CYS A 183 -7.14 -7.56 12.60
N GLU A 184 -6.28 -8.34 13.25
CA GLU A 184 -6.28 -8.53 14.71
C GLU A 184 -6.03 -7.23 15.49
N ASP A 185 -5.34 -6.25 14.88
CA ASP A 185 -5.09 -4.92 15.43
C ASP A 185 -6.31 -3.97 15.36
N GLY A 186 -7.44 -4.47 14.84
CA GLY A 186 -8.69 -3.73 14.68
C GLY A 186 -8.74 -2.88 13.42
N ARG A 187 -7.74 -2.97 12.53
CA ARG A 187 -7.75 -2.30 11.23
C ARG A 187 -8.61 -3.05 10.24
N THR A 188 -9.14 -2.32 9.26
CA THR A 188 -9.89 -2.89 8.14
C THR A 188 -9.17 -2.57 6.85
N GLY A 189 -8.57 -3.58 6.24
CA GLY A 189 -8.00 -3.47 4.92
C GLY A 189 -9.09 -3.45 3.85
N VAL A 190 -9.01 -2.51 2.91
CA VAL A 190 -9.87 -2.47 1.73
C VAL A 190 -9.01 -2.59 0.49
N LEU A 191 -9.41 -3.46 -0.42
CA LEU A 191 -8.67 -3.79 -1.63
C LEU A 191 -9.61 -3.64 -2.83
N LYS A 192 -9.06 -3.19 -3.96
CA LYS A 192 -9.76 -3.08 -5.24
C LYS A 192 -9.07 -3.98 -6.25
N CYS A 193 -9.82 -4.91 -6.82
CA CYS A 193 -9.34 -5.90 -7.77
C CYS A 193 -10.09 -5.79 -9.08
N GLY A 194 -9.40 -5.33 -10.12
CA GLY A 194 -9.90 -5.34 -11.49
C GLY A 194 -9.28 -6.45 -12.32
N PRO A 195 -9.59 -6.54 -13.63
CA PRO A 195 -9.03 -7.54 -14.53
C PRO A 195 -7.51 -7.52 -14.67
N SER A 196 -6.88 -6.37 -14.41
CA SER A 196 -5.44 -6.16 -14.62
C SER A 196 -4.64 -6.34 -13.33
N ASN A 197 -5.14 -5.83 -12.21
CA ASN A 197 -4.44 -5.82 -10.93
C ASN A 197 -5.40 -5.77 -9.73
N CYS A 198 -4.88 -6.21 -8.60
CA CYS A 198 -5.38 -5.88 -7.28
C CYS A 198 -4.48 -4.84 -6.64
N ILE A 199 -5.09 -3.83 -6.02
CA ILE A 199 -4.39 -2.78 -5.27
C ILE A 199 -5.00 -2.58 -3.89
N PRO A 200 -4.19 -2.24 -2.89
CA PRO A 200 -4.68 -1.72 -1.62
C PRO A 200 -5.31 -0.33 -1.80
N LEU A 201 -6.48 -0.11 -1.19
CA LEU A 201 -7.11 1.21 -1.11
C LEU A 201 -6.88 1.85 0.28
N ASN A 202 -7.13 1.09 1.35
CA ASN A 202 -7.06 1.61 2.72
C ASN A 202 -6.16 0.80 3.65
N VAL A 203 -5.45 -0.23 3.16
CA VAL A 203 -4.48 -0.93 4.01
C VAL A 203 -3.29 -0.01 4.25
N SER A 204 -3.25 0.50 5.46
CA SER A 204 -2.02 0.72 6.16
C SER A 204 -1.18 -0.55 6.19
N SER A 205 -0.06 -0.57 5.50
CA SER A 205 1.07 -1.37 6.01
C SER A 205 1.66 -0.64 7.21
N PRO A 206 1.85 -1.33 8.34
CA PRO A 206 3.13 -1.14 9.01
C PRO A 206 3.67 -2.42 9.67
N ALA A 207 4.85 -2.86 9.23
CA ALA A 207 6.02 -3.31 10.03
C ALA A 207 6.95 -4.23 9.23
N ASP A 208 6.47 -4.90 8.19
CA ASP A 208 7.33 -5.68 7.29
C ASP A 208 7.01 -5.35 5.84
N SER A 209 8.06 -5.01 5.10
CA SER A 209 8.11 -4.62 3.70
C SER A 209 7.75 -5.74 2.71
N SER A 210 6.87 -6.67 3.08
CA SER A 210 6.56 -7.89 2.32
C SER A 210 5.17 -7.93 1.67
N ALA A 211 4.21 -7.10 2.10
CA ALA A 211 2.95 -6.94 1.39
C ALA A 211 3.16 -6.05 0.16
N SER A 212 3.19 -6.67 -1.03
CA SER A 212 3.39 -6.00 -2.32
C SER A 212 2.41 -4.85 -2.49
N SER A 213 2.86 -3.68 -2.94
CA SER A 213 2.00 -2.49 -3.17
C SER A 213 0.93 -2.71 -4.25
N ASN A 214 1.03 -3.81 -5.01
CA ASN A 214 0.04 -4.29 -5.97
C ASN A 214 0.28 -5.78 -6.31
N VAL A 215 -0.76 -6.45 -6.82
CA VAL A 215 -0.68 -7.80 -7.37
C VAL A 215 -1.30 -7.78 -8.76
N SER A 216 -0.49 -8.03 -9.80
CA SER A 216 -1.01 -8.19 -11.16
C SER A 216 -1.84 -9.48 -11.27
N ILE A 217 -2.98 -9.45 -11.96
CA ILE A 217 -3.86 -10.63 -12.13
C ILE A 217 -3.20 -11.73 -12.97
N ALA A 218 -2.21 -11.38 -13.82
CA ALA A 218 -1.34 -12.39 -14.44
C ALA A 218 -0.59 -13.27 -13.40
N ASN A 219 -0.38 -12.75 -12.20
CA ASN A 219 0.20 -13.48 -11.06
C ASN A 219 -0.87 -14.16 -10.18
N SER A 220 -2.15 -14.09 -10.52
CA SER A 220 -3.27 -14.67 -9.76
C SER A 220 -3.91 -15.87 -10.44
N GLY A 221 -3.08 -16.72 -11.07
CA GLY A 221 -3.51 -18.05 -11.50
C GLY A 221 -4.22 -18.82 -10.36
N PRO A 222 -5.07 -19.80 -10.71
CA PRO A 222 -5.88 -20.54 -9.73
C PRO A 222 -5.00 -21.04 -8.58
N ALA A 223 -5.48 -20.84 -7.35
CA ALA A 223 -4.73 -21.07 -6.13
C ALA A 223 -4.24 -22.52 -6.01
N ASP A 224 -2.98 -22.74 -6.37
CA ASP A 224 -2.14 -23.74 -5.73
C ASP A 224 -1.26 -23.02 -4.69
N THR A 225 -1.71 -23.09 -3.43
CA THR A 225 -0.95 -22.92 -2.17
C THR A 225 0.29 -22.00 -2.20
N ALA A 226 0.14 -20.76 -1.72
CA ALA A 226 1.28 -19.95 -1.32
C ALA A 226 1.71 -20.29 0.13
N LYS A 227 2.82 -21.03 0.27
CA LYS A 227 3.76 -20.82 1.37
C LYS A 227 4.91 -20.00 0.78
N SER A 228 5.12 -18.79 1.30
CA SER A 228 6.27 -17.96 0.93
C SER A 228 7.57 -18.72 1.18
N THR A 229 8.33 -19.01 0.11
CA THR A 229 9.80 -19.26 0.03
C THR A 229 10.23 -19.88 -1.31
N ASN A 230 9.59 -19.57 -2.45
CA ASN A 230 9.65 -20.40 -3.69
C ASN A 230 9.22 -21.87 -3.37
N PRO A 231 8.39 -22.55 -4.15
CA PRO A 231 8.24 -24.01 -4.01
C PRO A 231 9.49 -24.73 -4.54
N PRO A 232 9.88 -25.93 -4.05
CA PRO A 232 10.92 -26.72 -4.69
C PRO A 232 10.47 -27.09 -6.11
N LYS A 233 11.08 -26.49 -7.13
CA LYS A 233 10.63 -26.65 -8.53
C LYS A 233 11.12 -27.96 -9.16
N HIS A 234 12.09 -28.62 -8.53
CA HIS A 234 12.82 -29.71 -9.18
C HIS A 234 12.68 -31.07 -8.52
N GLU A 235 11.78 -31.25 -7.54
CA GLU A 235 11.65 -32.52 -6.82
C GLU A 235 11.43 -33.72 -7.77
N PHE A 236 10.53 -33.58 -8.75
CA PHE A 236 10.27 -34.62 -9.74
C PHE A 236 11.48 -34.88 -10.65
N SER A 237 12.14 -33.83 -11.13
CA SER A 237 13.35 -33.92 -11.95
C SER A 237 14.52 -34.52 -11.17
N ALA A 238 14.64 -34.22 -9.88
CA ALA A 238 15.65 -34.78 -8.99
C ALA A 238 15.42 -36.27 -8.74
N ILE A 239 14.17 -36.71 -8.58
CA ILE A 239 13.81 -38.13 -8.48
C ILE A 239 14.16 -38.87 -9.77
N GLN A 240 13.87 -38.29 -10.94
CA GLN A 240 14.25 -38.92 -12.21
C GLN A 240 15.77 -39.04 -12.37
N SER A 241 16.52 -37.98 -12.06
CA SER A 241 17.99 -38.00 -12.12
C SER A 241 18.58 -39.01 -11.13
N ALA A 242 18.05 -39.10 -9.91
CA ALA A 242 18.48 -40.08 -8.91
C ALA A 242 18.19 -41.53 -9.34
N LYS A 243 17.07 -41.76 -10.03
CA LYS A 243 16.68 -43.09 -10.51
C LYS A 243 17.63 -43.62 -11.59
N LEU A 244 18.18 -42.73 -12.43
CA LEU A 244 19.21 -43.09 -13.42
C LEU A 244 20.50 -43.63 -12.77
N ASP A 245 20.75 -43.24 -11.52
CA ASP A 245 21.90 -43.70 -10.71
C ASP A 245 21.56 -44.85 -9.74
N GLY A 246 20.39 -45.49 -9.90
CA GLY A 246 19.97 -46.66 -9.12
C GLY A 246 19.39 -46.32 -7.74
N CYS A 247 19.04 -45.07 -7.48
CA CYS A 247 18.42 -44.66 -6.22
C CYS A 247 16.90 -44.65 -6.38
N GLU A 248 16.24 -45.73 -5.94
CA GLU A 248 14.78 -45.83 -5.96
C GLU A 248 14.22 -45.35 -4.62
N GLY A 249 13.64 -44.15 -4.60
CA GLY A 249 13.03 -43.62 -3.39
C GLY A 249 12.70 -42.13 -3.46
N THR A 250 12.24 -41.61 -2.32
CA THR A 250 12.00 -40.18 -2.10
C THR A 250 13.31 -39.42 -1.97
N VAL A 251 13.39 -38.25 -2.57
CA VAL A 251 14.52 -37.32 -2.37
C VAL A 251 14.21 -36.38 -1.21
N THR A 252 15.24 -35.95 -0.48
CA THR A 252 15.09 -34.96 0.61
C THR A 252 15.79 -33.67 0.21
N LEU A 253 15.06 -32.56 0.17
CA LEU A 253 15.64 -31.23 -0.05
C LEU A 253 16.50 -30.87 1.16
N VAL A 254 17.78 -30.55 0.93
CA VAL A 254 18.73 -30.19 1.99
C VAL A 254 19.26 -28.78 1.88
N GLU A 255 19.24 -28.21 0.68
CA GLU A 255 19.66 -26.83 0.47
C GLU A 255 18.85 -26.19 -0.65
N LYS A 256 18.49 -24.93 -0.45
CA LYS A 256 17.68 -24.17 -1.39
C LYS A 256 18.18 -22.73 -1.47
N ASN A 257 18.51 -22.33 -2.69
CA ASN A 257 18.87 -20.96 -3.07
C ASN A 257 17.97 -20.50 -4.24
N VAL A 258 18.05 -19.23 -4.61
CA VAL A 258 17.21 -18.60 -5.64
C VAL A 258 17.31 -19.31 -6.99
N THR A 259 18.49 -19.84 -7.34
CA THR A 259 18.75 -20.51 -8.62
C THR A 259 19.07 -22.00 -8.52
N LYS A 260 19.36 -22.51 -7.30
CA LYS A 260 19.90 -23.85 -7.08
C LYS A 260 19.14 -24.58 -5.97
N GLU A 261 18.81 -25.84 -6.20
CA GLU A 261 18.26 -26.77 -5.21
C GLU A 261 19.15 -28.01 -5.11
N THR A 262 19.41 -28.45 -3.88
CA THR A 262 20.21 -29.66 -3.62
C THR A 262 19.35 -30.68 -2.88
N TYR A 263 19.27 -31.89 -3.43
CA TYR A 263 18.50 -33.00 -2.90
C TYR A 263 19.44 -34.16 -2.53
N PHE A 264 19.12 -34.90 -1.47
CA PHE A 264 19.73 -36.21 -1.22
C PHE A 264 18.76 -37.34 -1.56
N ALA A 265 19.21 -38.25 -2.41
CA ALA A 265 18.56 -39.50 -2.70
C ALA A 265 19.22 -40.63 -1.91
N LYS A 266 18.43 -41.48 -1.25
CA LYS A 266 18.92 -42.74 -0.67
C LYS A 266 18.75 -43.85 -1.69
N CYS A 267 19.80 -44.64 -1.87
CA CYS A 267 19.81 -45.72 -2.83
C CYS A 267 19.59 -47.06 -2.10
N SER A 268 19.11 -48.07 -2.83
CA SER A 268 18.75 -49.37 -2.26
C SER A 268 19.96 -50.15 -1.71
N ASP A 269 21.17 -49.81 -2.14
CA ASP A 269 22.44 -50.32 -1.63
C ASP A 269 22.91 -49.66 -0.32
N GLY A 270 22.13 -48.71 0.23
CA GLY A 270 22.44 -47.95 1.44
C GLY A 270 23.34 -46.74 1.20
N SER A 271 23.80 -46.49 -0.03
CA SER A 271 24.51 -45.27 -0.39
C SER A 271 23.56 -44.07 -0.51
N SER A 272 24.13 -42.86 -0.56
CA SER A 272 23.36 -41.63 -0.79
C SER A 272 24.00 -40.83 -1.92
N ARG A 273 23.17 -40.21 -2.76
CA ARG A 273 23.61 -39.33 -3.86
C ARG A 273 23.06 -37.93 -3.67
N ALA A 274 23.88 -36.94 -3.95
CA ALA A 274 23.44 -35.55 -4.02
C ALA A 274 22.97 -35.25 -5.44
N VAL A 275 21.79 -34.67 -5.60
CA VAL A 275 21.27 -34.21 -6.88
C VAL A 275 21.16 -32.70 -6.82
N GLU A 276 21.94 -32.04 -7.67
CA GLU A 276 21.95 -30.60 -7.78
C GLU A 276 21.12 -30.18 -8.98
N CYS A 277 20.18 -29.28 -8.76
CA CYS A 277 19.27 -28.76 -9.78
C CYS A 277 19.45 -27.26 -9.93
N GLU A 278 19.70 -26.80 -11.15
CA GLU A 278 19.80 -25.39 -11.51
C GLU A 278 18.89 -25.11 -12.72
N PHE A 279 18.06 -24.07 -12.62
CA PHE A 279 17.06 -23.66 -13.63
C PHE A 279 16.03 -24.73 -14.05
N ASN A 280 16.40 -25.65 -14.94
CA ASN A 280 15.58 -26.74 -15.48
C ASN A 280 16.36 -28.06 -15.62
N THR A 281 17.59 -28.11 -15.11
CA THR A 281 18.50 -29.25 -15.27
C THR A 281 18.92 -29.78 -13.90
N CYS A 282 18.81 -31.10 -13.71
CA CYS A 282 19.23 -31.79 -12.50
C CYS A 282 20.34 -32.79 -12.82
N GLU A 283 21.47 -32.68 -12.14
CA GLU A 283 22.61 -33.57 -12.30
C GLU A 283 22.91 -34.26 -10.97
N SER A 284 23.03 -35.57 -11.01
CA SER A 284 23.47 -36.34 -9.84
C SER A 284 24.98 -36.28 -9.72
N LYS A 285 25.47 -35.94 -8.53
CA LYS A 285 26.88 -35.94 -8.17
C LYS A 285 27.18 -37.19 -7.33
N ARG A 286 28.20 -37.93 -7.75
CA ARG A 286 28.64 -39.15 -7.07
C ARG A 286 29.39 -38.88 -5.78
#